data_AF-A0A0D9P3M1-F1
#
_entry.id   AF-A0A0D9P3M1-F1
#
_cell.length_a   1.000
_cell.length_b   1.000
_cell.length_c   1.000
_cell.angle_alpha   90.00
_cell.angle_beta   90.00
_cell.angle_gamma   90.00
#
_symmetry.space_group_name_H-M   'P 1'
#
loop_
_entity.id
_entity.type
_entity.pdbx_description
1 polymer ?
#
loop_
_entity_poly.entity_id
_entity_poly.type
_entity_poly.pdbx_seq_one_letter_code
_entity_poly.pdbx_strand_id
1 'polypeptide(L)'
;MPALKGLEGWREIRVGILDPETFRYDESFQNPVPEAIDQIRIRKLAGAYHPDASLRPTSDFNFAKGNPFVEVMVADFQSDLDKYLEGTQNSVICSAKDLETWNTAHAELALPPEYPNQTLIDRSIAVDKSSDIR
;
A
#
# COMPACT_ATOMS: atom_id res chain seq x y z
N MET A 1 -21.87 -25.84 11.75
CA MET A 1 -20.73 -26.78 11.67
C MET A 1 -19.75 -26.43 12.77
N PRO A 2 -19.22 -27.37 13.56
CA PRO A 2 -18.20 -27.04 14.56
C PRO A 2 -16.90 -26.67 13.85
N ALA A 3 -16.26 -25.57 14.27
CA ALA A 3 -14.95 -25.19 13.77
C ALA A 3 -13.92 -26.24 14.21
N LEU A 4 -13.39 -27.02 13.27
CA LEU A 4 -12.32 -27.98 13.53
C LEU A 4 -11.06 -27.23 13.97
N LYS A 5 -10.56 -27.53 15.18
CA LYS A 5 -9.32 -26.96 15.73
C LYS A 5 -8.15 -27.91 15.49
N GLY A 6 -6.97 -27.37 15.21
CA GLY A 6 -5.74 -28.15 15.04
C GLY A 6 -5.58 -28.77 13.64
N LEU A 7 -4.74 -29.80 13.52
CA LEU A 7 -4.33 -30.42 12.24
C LEU A 7 -5.51 -30.92 11.37
N GLU A 8 -6.64 -31.29 11.97
CA GLU A 8 -7.81 -31.77 11.23
C GLU A 8 -8.48 -30.67 10.42
N GLY A 9 -8.55 -29.44 10.95
CA GLY A 9 -9.12 -28.30 10.22
C GLY A 9 -8.30 -27.89 8.99
N TRP A 10 -6.99 -28.15 8.99
CA TRP A 10 -6.12 -27.85 7.84
C TRP A 10 -6.33 -28.79 6.65
N ARG A 11 -6.85 -30.01 6.89
CA ARG A 11 -7.09 -31.00 5.83
C ARG A 11 -8.26 -30.64 4.92
N GLU A 12 -9.15 -29.74 5.36
CA GLU A 12 -10.24 -29.23 4.54
C GLU A 12 -9.84 -27.99 3.73
N ILE A 13 -8.71 -27.35 4.08
CA ILE A 13 -8.22 -26.14 3.42
C ILE A 13 -7.42 -26.52 2.17
N ARG A 14 -7.75 -25.86 1.06
CA ARG A 14 -6.96 -25.88 -0.16
C ARG A 14 -6.14 -24.60 -0.22
N VAL A 15 -4.82 -24.76 -0.39
CA VAL A 15 -3.90 -23.63 -0.47
C VAL A 15 -3.35 -23.56 -1.90
N GLY A 16 -3.60 -22.43 -2.55
CA GLY A 16 -2.85 -22.02 -3.73
C GLY A 16 -1.70 -21.12 -3.30
N ILE A 17 -0.51 -21.34 -3.83
CA ILE A 17 0.59 -20.37 -3.70
C ILE A 17 0.73 -19.61 -5.02
N LEU A 18 1.12 -18.35 -4.92
CA LEU A 18 1.50 -17.54 -6.06
C LEU A 18 2.99 -17.70 -6.30
N ASP A 19 3.40 -17.64 -7.56
CA ASP A 19 4.82 -17.58 -7.92
C ASP A 19 5.40 -16.27 -7.35
N PRO A 20 6.38 -16.34 -6.43
CA PRO A 20 6.95 -15.16 -5.80
C PRO A 20 7.75 -14.28 -6.76
N GLU A 21 8.19 -14.80 -7.91
CA GLU A 21 8.84 -13.98 -8.95
C GLU A 21 7.83 -13.21 -9.79
N THR A 22 6.67 -13.81 -10.04
CA THR A 22 5.57 -13.19 -10.82
C THR A 22 4.74 -12.23 -9.98
N PHE A 23 4.45 -12.58 -8.72
CA PHE A 23 3.56 -11.84 -7.80
C PHE A 23 4.34 -11.17 -6.67
N ARG A 24 5.27 -10.29 -7.05
CA ARG A 24 6.05 -9.46 -6.12
C ARG A 24 5.59 -8.00 -6.17
N TYR A 25 5.62 -7.35 -5.00
CA TYR A 25 5.54 -5.88 -4.95
C TYR A 25 6.79 -5.26 -5.58
N ASP A 26 6.77 -3.96 -5.83
CA ASP A 26 7.98 -3.23 -6.20
C ASP A 26 9.05 -3.38 -5.10
N GLU A 27 10.32 -3.50 -5.50
CA GLU A 27 11.45 -3.71 -4.57
C GLU A 27 11.56 -2.60 -3.54
N SER A 28 11.14 -1.37 -3.87
CA SER A 28 11.12 -0.24 -2.93
C SER A 28 10.17 -0.43 -1.74
N PHE A 29 9.18 -1.32 -1.84
CA PHE A 29 8.24 -1.65 -0.75
C PHE A 29 8.63 -2.92 0.01
N GLN A 30 9.75 -3.54 -0.32
CA GLN A 30 10.12 -4.84 0.23
C GLN A 30 11.48 -4.80 0.91
N ASN A 31 11.58 -5.53 2.03
CA ASN A 31 12.84 -5.97 2.57
C ASN A 31 12.81 -7.50 2.60
N PRO A 32 13.23 -8.19 1.53
CA PRO A 32 13.10 -9.63 1.43
C PRO A 32 13.93 -10.32 2.51
N VAL A 33 13.33 -11.32 3.15
CA VAL A 33 14.00 -12.18 4.15
C VAL A 33 14.07 -13.58 3.55
N PRO A 34 15.19 -13.97 2.91
CA PRO A 34 15.32 -15.25 2.19
C PRO A 34 14.95 -16.46 3.05
N GLU A 35 15.34 -16.44 4.32
CA GLU A 35 15.06 -17.52 5.27
C GLU A 35 13.56 -17.67 5.56
N ALA A 36 12.80 -16.58 5.52
CA ALA A 36 11.35 -16.60 5.72
C ALA A 36 10.63 -17.12 4.48
N ILE A 37 11.12 -16.76 3.29
CA ILE A 37 10.61 -17.25 2.00
C ILE A 37 10.80 -18.76 1.90
N ASP A 38 11.98 -19.27 2.26
CA ASP A 38 12.28 -20.71 2.27
C ASP A 38 11.48 -21.49 3.34
N GLN A 39 11.07 -20.83 4.42
CA GLN A 39 10.35 -21.45 5.54
C GLN A 39 8.83 -21.51 5.37
N ILE A 40 8.27 -21.10 4.22
CA ILE A 40 6.82 -21.27 3.94
C ILE A 40 6.49 -22.77 3.84
N ARG A 41 6.29 -23.39 5.01
CA ARG A 41 6.09 -24.82 5.25
C ARG A 41 4.62 -25.24 5.17
N ILE A 42 3.75 -24.40 4.62
CA ILE A 42 2.30 -24.63 4.54
C ILE A 42 1.96 -25.86 3.66
N ARG A 43 2.86 -26.24 2.73
CA ARG A 43 2.74 -27.44 1.89
C ARG A 43 2.42 -28.72 2.66
N LYS A 44 2.91 -28.86 3.90
CA LYS A 44 2.72 -30.08 4.71
C LYS A 44 1.41 -30.12 5.50
N LEU A 45 0.70 -28.99 5.60
CA LEU A 45 -0.49 -28.86 6.44
C LEU A 45 -1.78 -28.89 5.63
N ALA A 46 -1.78 -28.34 4.41
CA ALA A 46 -2.98 -28.24 3.58
C ALA A 46 -3.45 -29.61 3.04
N GLY A 47 -4.76 -29.80 2.95
CA GLY A 47 -5.35 -30.99 2.32
C GLY A 47 -5.11 -31.07 0.81
N ALA A 48 -4.96 -29.92 0.16
CA ALA A 48 -4.48 -29.82 -1.22
C ALA A 48 -3.58 -28.59 -1.37
N TYR A 49 -2.48 -28.78 -2.10
CA TYR A 49 -1.49 -27.75 -2.39
C TYR A 49 -1.38 -27.55 -3.90
N HIS A 50 -1.67 -26.35 -4.36
CA HIS A 50 -1.62 -25.97 -5.77
C HIS A 50 -0.47 -24.97 -5.95
N PRO A 51 0.68 -25.39 -6.51
CA PRO A 51 1.71 -24.45 -6.91
C PRO A 51 1.20 -23.57 -8.05
N ASP A 52 1.73 -22.36 -8.14
CA ASP A 52 1.58 -21.44 -9.29
C ASP A 52 0.11 -21.17 -9.66
N ALA A 53 -0.70 -20.83 -8.66
CA ALA A 53 -2.07 -20.43 -8.89
C ALA A 53 -2.11 -19.23 -9.84
N SER A 54 -2.74 -19.43 -11.00
CA SER A 54 -2.86 -18.39 -12.01
C SER A 54 -3.86 -17.32 -11.56
N LEU A 55 -3.34 -16.17 -11.14
CA LEU A 55 -4.10 -14.95 -10.94
C LEU A 55 -3.77 -13.93 -12.05
N ARG A 56 -4.60 -12.89 -12.17
CA ARG A 56 -4.27 -11.76 -13.04
C ARG A 56 -3.02 -11.04 -12.52
N PRO A 57 -2.03 -10.72 -13.37
CA PRO A 57 -0.82 -10.03 -12.95
C PRO A 57 -1.15 -8.63 -12.44
N THR A 58 -0.33 -8.08 -11.54
CA THR A 58 -0.52 -6.72 -10.99
C THR A 58 -0.57 -5.64 -12.07
N SER A 59 0.14 -5.85 -13.18
CA SER A 59 0.12 -4.98 -14.37
C SER A 59 -1.27 -4.75 -14.96
N ASP A 60 -2.19 -5.71 -14.82
CA ASP A 60 -3.56 -5.60 -15.30
C ASP A 60 -4.36 -4.50 -14.57
N PHE A 61 -3.87 -4.07 -13.41
CA PHE A 61 -4.50 -3.06 -12.56
C PHE A 61 -3.79 -1.71 -12.63
N ASN A 62 -2.78 -1.54 -13.49
CA ASN A 62 -2.09 -0.27 -13.66
C ASN A 62 -3.01 0.75 -14.35
N PHE A 63 -3.49 1.75 -13.60
CA PHE A 63 -4.25 2.88 -14.15
C PHE A 63 -3.30 3.98 -14.62
N ALA A 64 -3.50 4.51 -15.84
CA ALA A 64 -2.79 5.67 -16.38
C ALA A 64 -1.24 5.63 -16.31
N LYS A 65 -0.63 4.43 -16.30
CA LYS A 65 0.82 4.17 -16.14
C LYS A 65 1.39 4.41 -14.72
N GLY A 66 0.53 4.65 -13.73
CA GLY A 66 0.92 4.74 -12.30
C GLY A 66 0.75 3.41 -11.57
N ASN A 67 1.43 3.28 -10.42
CA ASN A 67 1.22 2.16 -9.50
C ASN A 67 -0.14 2.37 -8.79
N PRO A 68 -1.13 1.47 -8.96
CA PRO A 68 -2.49 1.67 -8.44
C PRO A 68 -2.54 1.80 -6.92
N PHE A 69 -1.59 1.17 -6.21
CA PHE A 69 -1.48 1.32 -4.77
C PHE A 69 -1.11 2.76 -4.38
N VAL A 70 -0.16 3.37 -5.11
CA VAL A 70 0.21 4.78 -4.91
C VAL A 70 -0.94 5.71 -5.29
N GLU A 71 -1.70 5.40 -6.34
CA GLU A 71 -2.86 6.18 -6.74
C GLU A 71 -3.93 6.24 -5.64
N VAL A 72 -4.28 5.09 -5.06
CA VAL A 72 -5.25 5.02 -3.95
C VAL A 72 -4.72 5.76 -2.74
N MET A 73 -3.47 5.53 -2.35
CA MET A 73 -2.86 6.26 -1.23
C MET A 73 -2.89 7.77 -1.43
N VAL A 74 -2.54 8.26 -2.62
CA VAL A 74 -2.57 9.70 -2.94
C VAL A 74 -3.99 10.26 -2.90
N ALA A 75 -4.98 9.52 -3.38
CA ALA A 75 -6.38 9.96 -3.36
C ALA A 75 -6.93 10.08 -1.94
N ASP A 76 -6.57 9.16 -1.04
CA ASP A 76 -7.08 9.14 0.34
C ASP A 76 -6.27 10.06 1.28
N PHE A 77 -5.02 10.38 0.92
CA PHE A 77 -4.05 11.03 1.82
C PHE A 77 -4.54 12.35 2.43
N GLN A 78 -5.15 13.24 1.64
CA GLN A 78 -5.63 14.53 2.15
C GLN A 78 -6.68 14.33 3.25
N SER A 79 -7.71 13.51 2.96
CA SER A 79 -8.78 13.23 3.91
C SER A 79 -8.25 12.55 5.18
N ASP A 80 -7.34 11.59 5.03
CA ASP A 80 -6.75 10.87 6.16
C ASP A 80 -5.89 11.79 7.04
N LEU A 81 -5.10 12.66 6.42
CA LEU A 81 -4.24 13.61 7.14
C LEU A 81 -5.08 14.68 7.84
N ASP A 82 -6.08 15.25 7.17
CA ASP A 82 -6.98 16.24 7.78
C ASP A 82 -7.68 15.64 9.00
N LYS A 83 -8.24 14.43 8.85
CA LYS A 83 -8.88 13.72 9.95
C LYS A 83 -7.93 13.39 11.09
N TYR A 84 -6.68 13.03 10.80
CA TYR A 84 -5.66 12.83 11.82
C TYR A 84 -5.38 14.12 12.60
N LEU A 85 -5.47 15.27 11.94
CA LEU A 85 -5.16 16.58 12.51
C LEU A 85 -6.35 17.25 13.23
N GLU A 86 -7.60 16.83 12.98
CA GLU A 86 -8.85 17.38 13.57
C GLU A 86 -8.84 17.49 15.11
N GLY A 87 -8.01 16.72 15.82
CA GLY A 87 -7.90 16.72 17.29
C GLY A 87 -6.65 17.40 17.85
N THR A 88 -5.77 17.92 17.00
CA THR A 88 -4.47 18.46 17.45
C THR A 88 -4.65 19.84 18.10
N GLN A 89 -4.31 19.94 19.39
CA GLN A 89 -4.28 21.22 20.10
C GLN A 89 -2.86 21.80 20.01
N ASN A 90 -2.75 23.08 19.64
CA ASN A 90 -1.49 23.83 19.50
C ASN A 90 -0.61 23.46 18.29
N SER A 91 -1.16 22.78 17.28
CA SER A 91 -0.47 22.61 16.00
C SER A 91 -0.61 23.87 15.13
N VAL A 92 0.45 24.24 14.42
CA VAL A 92 0.40 25.26 13.35
C VAL A 92 -0.15 24.65 12.05
N ILE A 93 -0.09 23.33 11.93
CA ILE A 93 -0.53 22.56 10.76
C ILE A 93 -1.78 21.79 11.16
N CYS A 94 -2.93 22.15 10.58
CA CYS A 94 -4.23 21.56 10.90
C CYS A 94 -4.86 20.83 9.71
N SER A 95 -4.20 20.87 8.55
CA SER A 95 -4.63 20.21 7.32
C SER A 95 -3.44 19.86 6.42
N ALA A 96 -3.67 18.99 5.43
CA ALA A 96 -2.73 18.71 4.35
C ALA A 96 -2.37 19.97 3.57
N LYS A 97 -3.31 20.91 3.43
CA LYS A 97 -3.11 22.19 2.75
C LYS A 97 -2.23 23.16 3.55
N ASP A 98 -2.36 23.17 4.88
CA ASP A 98 -1.46 23.93 5.74
C ASP A 98 -0.04 23.37 5.64
N LEU A 99 0.09 22.04 5.55
CA LEU A 99 1.38 21.37 5.36
C LEU A 99 2.01 21.70 4.00
N GLU A 100 1.26 21.66 2.90
CA GLU A 100 1.72 22.09 1.56
C GLU A 100 2.22 23.55 1.59
N THR A 101 1.44 24.43 2.20
CA THR A 101 1.78 25.86 2.31
C THR A 101 3.06 26.05 3.12
N TRP A 102 3.20 25.35 4.25
CA TRP A 102 4.38 25.42 5.08
C TRP A 102 5.62 24.86 4.37
N ASN A 103 5.49 23.73 3.69
CA ASN A 103 6.57 23.11 2.91
C ASN A 103 7.05 24.04 1.80
N THR A 104 6.12 24.70 1.09
CA THR A 104 6.45 25.65 0.02
C THR A 104 7.18 26.89 0.57
N ALA A 105 6.76 27.39 1.73
CA ALA A 105 7.38 28.55 2.38
C ALA A 105 8.77 28.26 2.96
N HIS A 106 9.10 26.99 3.18
CA HIS A 106 10.38 26.51 3.72
C HIS A 106 11.02 25.48 2.79
N ALA A 107 10.94 25.70 1.47
CA ALA A 107 11.33 24.70 0.47
C ALA A 107 12.79 24.26 0.62
N GLU A 108 13.70 25.14 1.07
CA GLU A 108 15.09 24.79 1.34
C GLU A 108 15.28 23.74 2.45
N LEU A 109 14.32 23.63 3.37
CA LEU A 109 14.32 22.67 4.48
C LEU A 109 13.42 21.47 4.20
N ALA A 110 12.20 21.75 3.73
CA ALA A 110 11.14 20.76 3.57
C ALA A 110 11.18 20.06 2.20
N LEU A 111 11.71 20.74 1.17
CA LEU A 111 11.75 20.25 -0.21
C LEU A 111 13.18 20.15 -0.82
N PRO A 112 14.17 19.54 -0.13
CA PRO A 112 15.53 19.42 -0.66
C PRO A 112 15.59 18.64 -1.98
N PRO A 113 16.34 19.14 -2.99
CA PRO A 113 16.32 18.61 -4.36
C PRO A 113 16.84 17.17 -4.49
N GLU A 114 17.51 16.64 -3.46
CA GLU A 114 18.01 15.27 -3.41
C GLU A 114 16.89 14.22 -3.27
N TYR A 115 15.66 14.61 -2.92
CA TYR A 115 14.55 13.69 -2.67
C TYR A 115 13.34 13.97 -3.60
N PRO A 116 13.19 13.23 -4.71
CA PRO A 116 12.23 13.56 -5.78
C PRO A 116 10.75 13.25 -5.45
N ASN A 117 10.45 12.59 -4.32
CA ASN A 117 9.09 12.10 -4.00
C ASN A 117 8.28 13.06 -3.13
N GLN A 118 8.71 14.31 -2.98
CA GLN A 118 8.08 15.27 -2.06
C GLN A 118 6.82 15.94 -2.62
N THR A 119 6.48 15.70 -3.89
CA THR A 119 5.30 16.27 -4.57
C THR A 119 4.02 15.45 -4.36
N LEU A 120 4.06 14.36 -3.58
CA LEU A 120 2.90 13.51 -3.33
C LEU A 120 1.79 14.24 -2.56
N ILE A 121 2.14 15.19 -1.70
CA ILE A 121 1.17 16.03 -0.97
C ILE A 121 0.43 16.95 -1.97
N ASP A 122 1.17 17.68 -2.80
CA ASP A 122 0.62 18.55 -3.85
C ASP A 122 -0.31 17.75 -4.78
N ARG A 123 0.11 16.53 -5.12
CA ARG A 123 -0.66 15.60 -5.94
C ARG A 123 -1.97 15.20 -5.26
N SER A 124 -1.95 14.88 -3.96
CA SER A 124 -3.17 14.52 -3.22
C SER A 124 -4.20 15.66 -3.22
N ILE A 125 -3.73 16.90 -3.03
CA ILE A 125 -4.57 18.11 -3.04
C ILE A 125 -5.13 18.40 -4.44
N ALA A 126 -4.37 18.07 -5.50
CA ALA A 126 -4.82 18.24 -6.87
C ALA A 126 -5.89 17.22 -7.29
N VAL A 127 -5.86 15.99 -6.74
CA VAL A 127 -6.85 14.94 -7.02
C VAL A 127 -8.25 15.35 -6.51
N ASP A 128 -8.33 15.94 -5.32
CA ASP A 128 -9.59 16.40 -4.71
C ASP A 128 -10.31 17.43 -5.60
N LYS A 129 -9.56 18.35 -6.22
CA LYS A 129 -10.10 19.35 -7.17
C LYS A 129 -10.62 18.74 -8.48
N SER A 130 -10.21 17.51 -8.81
CA SER A 130 -10.69 16.79 -9.99
C SER A 130 -11.99 16.02 -9.70
N SER A 131 -12.29 15.69 -8.45
CA SER A 131 -13.53 15.03 -8.06
C SER A 131 -14.75 15.97 -8.05
N ASP A 132 -14.52 17.29 -7.96
CA ASP A 132 -15.57 18.32 -8.00
C ASP A 132 -16.13 18.59 -9.42
N ILE A 133 -15.67 17.87 -10.45
CA ILE A 133 -16.24 17.88 -11.80
C ILE A 133 -16.96 16.56 -12.05
N ARG A 134 -18.11 16.36 -11.39
CA ARG A 134 -19.16 15.40 -11.81
C ARG A 134 -20.55 15.90 -11.49
#